data_AF-W2ZYG3-F1
#
_entry.id   AF-W2ZYG3-F1
#
_cell.length_a   1.000
_cell.length_b   1.000
_cell.length_c   1.000
_cell.angle_alpha   90.00
_cell.angle_beta   90.00
_cell.angle_gamma   90.00
#
_symmetry.space_group_name_H-M   'P 1'
#
loop_
_entity.id
_entity.type
_entity.pdbx_description
1 polymer ?
#
loop_
_entity_poly.entity_id
_entity_poly.type
_entity_poly.pdbx_seq_one_letter_code
_entity_poly.pdbx_strand_id
1 'polypeptide(L)'
;MTIHDIEAFHAILTSEHPEEELFRLPRGLVDEQDAILTPNAPIRWGSDDDNQSQLLTTSSSTPYVPTINDDGASEWLNMLLPGYGRCQVQRSDLTYTRHRSQRRANPIDSLEIEFDRINSGDTSGQPMLLESIGESVQVLTFNPTKVVADVNMILERYPNLQTLFLKKRDVTATFNFTEYQTVKATLPAIKFYSEDISALANELCDPDGTLTKCLQRLEIRHDRILSHNELLQSYLMELLSMLETNQHLEYLRVLMHLCFGEHIDAFRKYHHQPISRSVKLPTVCKVAFF
;
A
#
# COMPACT_ATOMS: atom_id res chain seq x y z
N MET A 1 -4.82 -7.80 -16.23
CA MET A 1 -4.63 -6.34 -16.14
C MET A 1 -3.70 -5.94 -17.26
N THR A 2 -4.30 -5.76 -18.42
CA THR A 2 -3.64 -5.36 -19.66
C THR A 2 -3.30 -3.87 -19.62
N ILE A 3 -2.51 -3.41 -20.58
CA ILE A 3 -2.27 -1.97 -20.80
C ILE A 3 -3.59 -1.22 -21.00
N HIS A 4 -4.51 -1.77 -21.79
CA HIS A 4 -5.80 -1.15 -22.08
C HIS A 4 -6.66 -0.97 -20.83
N ASP A 5 -6.65 -1.96 -19.92
CA ASP A 5 -7.36 -1.87 -18.64
C ASP A 5 -6.84 -0.67 -17.81
N ILE A 6 -5.52 -0.43 -17.85
CA ILE A 6 -4.88 0.65 -17.11
C ILE A 6 -5.03 2.00 -17.78
N GLU A 7 -5.06 2.07 -19.11
CA GLU A 7 -5.39 3.30 -19.83
C GLU A 7 -6.80 3.79 -19.48
N ALA A 8 -7.78 2.88 -19.45
CA ALA A 8 -9.15 3.20 -19.02
C ALA A 8 -9.19 3.66 -17.55
N PHE A 9 -8.45 2.98 -16.67
CA PHE A 9 -8.33 3.37 -15.27
C PHE A 9 -7.69 4.76 -15.09
N HIS A 10 -6.60 5.04 -15.81
CA HIS A 10 -5.92 6.34 -15.77
C HIS A 10 -6.81 7.45 -16.33
N ALA A 11 -7.59 7.18 -17.38
CA ALA A 11 -8.57 8.13 -17.91
C ALA A 11 -9.61 8.52 -16.84
N ILE A 12 -10.07 7.56 -16.04
CA ILE A 12 -10.97 7.82 -14.91
C ILE A 12 -10.26 8.69 -13.85
N LEU A 13 -9.06 8.31 -13.41
CA LEU A 13 -8.33 9.05 -12.36
C LEU A 13 -8.01 10.51 -12.74
N THR A 14 -7.80 10.77 -14.03
CA THR A 14 -7.45 12.10 -14.54
C THR A 14 -8.66 12.90 -15.03
N SER A 15 -9.86 12.31 -15.01
CA SER A 15 -11.10 12.98 -15.36
C SER A 15 -11.45 14.07 -14.34
N GLU A 16 -12.05 15.16 -14.81
CA GLU A 16 -12.62 16.19 -13.95
C GLU A 16 -13.79 15.65 -13.11
N HIS A 17 -14.50 14.64 -13.65
CA HIS A 17 -15.68 14.00 -13.06
C HIS A 17 -15.48 12.47 -13.03
N PRO A 18 -14.57 11.98 -12.17
CA PRO A 18 -14.13 10.58 -12.20
C PRO A 18 -15.26 9.61 -11.90
N GLU A 19 -16.21 9.99 -11.04
CA GLU A 19 -17.39 9.19 -10.75
C GLU A 19 -18.32 9.06 -11.98
N GLU A 20 -18.54 10.13 -12.74
CA GLU A 20 -19.38 10.08 -13.94
C GLU A 20 -18.71 9.23 -15.04
N GLU A 21 -17.39 9.39 -15.24
CA GLU A 21 -16.60 8.59 -16.18
C GLU A 21 -16.62 7.09 -15.80
N LEU A 22 -16.44 6.78 -14.51
CA LEU A 22 -16.46 5.40 -13.99
C LEU A 22 -17.77 4.66 -14.33
N PHE A 23 -18.90 5.37 -14.25
CA PHE A 23 -20.23 4.82 -14.57
C PHE A 23 -20.70 5.12 -15.98
N ARG A 24 -19.85 5.73 -16.83
CA ARG A 24 -20.17 6.15 -18.21
C ARG A 24 -21.42 7.03 -18.30
N LEU A 25 -21.62 7.88 -17.30
CA LEU A 25 -22.74 8.81 -17.24
C LEU A 25 -22.36 10.10 -17.98
N PRO A 26 -23.30 10.74 -18.70
CA PRO A 26 -23.05 12.05 -19.27
C PRO A 26 -22.85 13.09 -18.16
N ARG A 27 -22.33 14.27 -18.49
CA ARG A 27 -22.21 15.35 -17.52
C ARG A 27 -23.58 15.84 -17.04
N GLY A 28 -23.78 15.91 -15.72
CA GLY A 28 -24.95 16.55 -15.11
C GLY A 28 -25.06 18.05 -15.43
N LEU A 29 -26.27 18.60 -15.35
CA LEU A 29 -26.52 20.04 -15.45
C LEU A 29 -26.21 20.78 -14.14
N VAL A 30 -26.22 20.04 -13.03
CA VAL A 30 -25.85 20.52 -11.70
C VAL A 30 -24.52 19.88 -11.31
N ASP A 31 -23.59 20.70 -10.83
CA ASP A 31 -22.30 20.21 -10.34
C ASP A 31 -22.47 19.25 -9.16
N GLU A 32 -21.52 18.32 -8.98
CA GLU A 32 -21.57 17.34 -7.89
C GLU A 32 -21.55 18.04 -6.53
N GLN A 33 -22.49 17.65 -5.67
CA GLN A 33 -22.61 18.18 -4.33
C GLN A 33 -22.60 17.05 -3.31
N ASP A 34 -21.95 17.29 -2.17
CA ASP A 34 -22.04 16.38 -1.04
C ASP A 34 -23.36 16.66 -0.28
N ALA A 35 -24.17 15.62 -0.15
CA ALA A 35 -25.43 15.65 0.56
C ALA A 35 -25.40 14.75 1.81
N ILE A 36 -26.34 15.01 2.69
CA ILE A 36 -26.70 14.14 3.81
C ILE A 36 -27.99 13.42 3.44
N LEU A 37 -27.95 12.09 3.42
CA LEU A 37 -29.12 11.25 3.22
C LEU A 37 -29.92 11.14 4.53
N THR A 38 -31.23 11.34 4.45
CA THR A 38 -32.12 11.22 5.60
C THR A 38 -32.25 9.77 6.09
N PRO A 39 -32.47 9.55 7.39
CA PRO A 39 -32.72 8.21 7.92
C PRO A 39 -33.97 7.59 7.29
N ASN A 40 -33.91 6.28 7.03
CA ASN A 40 -34.95 5.45 6.44
C ASN A 40 -35.37 5.85 5.02
N ALA A 41 -34.56 6.67 4.34
CA ALA A 41 -34.78 7.00 2.94
C ALA A 41 -34.76 5.72 2.08
N PRO A 42 -35.68 5.59 1.11
CA PRO A 42 -35.66 4.49 0.15
C PRO A 42 -34.46 4.64 -0.81
N ILE A 43 -33.61 3.61 -0.85
CA ILE A 43 -32.42 3.56 -1.70
C ILE A 43 -32.61 2.46 -2.74
N ARG A 44 -32.52 2.81 -4.02
CA ARG A 44 -32.48 1.83 -5.10
C ARG A 44 -31.04 1.43 -5.38
N TRP A 45 -30.73 0.15 -5.19
CA TRP A 45 -29.43 -0.45 -5.43
C TRP A 45 -29.57 -1.64 -6.40
N GLY A 46 -28.72 -1.73 -7.42
CA GLY A 46 -28.79 -2.77 -8.46
C GLY A 46 -29.08 -2.20 -9.87
N SER A 47 -28.49 -2.87 -10.87
CA SER A 47 -28.07 -2.38 -12.20
C SER A 47 -29.14 -1.79 -13.13
N ASP A 48 -28.66 -0.92 -14.02
CA ASP A 48 -29.34 -0.22 -15.12
C ASP A 48 -30.04 -1.11 -16.17
N ASP A 49 -29.97 -2.44 -16.07
CA ASP A 49 -30.40 -3.38 -17.13
C ASP A 49 -31.33 -4.52 -16.69
N ASP A 50 -31.65 -4.65 -15.39
CA ASP A 50 -32.62 -5.64 -14.94
C ASP A 50 -33.67 -5.01 -14.01
N ASN A 51 -34.93 -5.39 -14.23
CA ASN A 51 -36.14 -4.92 -13.55
C ASN A 51 -36.20 -5.25 -12.03
N GLN A 52 -35.06 -5.43 -11.37
CA GLN A 52 -34.93 -5.80 -9.96
C GLN A 52 -33.98 -4.85 -9.22
N SER A 53 -34.34 -3.58 -9.15
CA SER A 53 -33.74 -2.68 -8.16
C SER A 53 -34.11 -3.17 -6.76
N GLN A 54 -33.12 -3.50 -5.94
CA GLN A 54 -33.36 -3.79 -4.53
C GLN A 54 -33.57 -2.49 -3.77
N LEU A 55 -34.59 -2.47 -2.92
CA LEU A 55 -34.86 -1.33 -2.05
C LEU A 55 -34.15 -1.55 -0.71
N LEU A 56 -33.19 -0.68 -0.43
CA LEU A 56 -32.46 -0.63 0.83
C LEU A 56 -32.90 0.58 1.64
N THR A 57 -32.65 0.53 2.94
CA THR A 57 -32.81 1.68 3.84
C THR A 57 -31.63 1.75 4.79
N THR A 58 -31.25 2.96 5.16
CA THR A 58 -30.26 3.22 6.21
C THR A 58 -30.99 3.68 7.46
N SER A 59 -30.76 3.03 8.60
CA SER A 59 -31.44 3.38 9.85
C SER A 59 -30.97 4.73 10.45
N SER A 60 -29.86 5.26 9.94
CA SER A 60 -29.24 6.50 10.40
C SER A 60 -28.94 7.41 9.21
N SER A 61 -28.81 8.70 9.50
CA SER A 61 -28.46 9.67 8.48
C SER A 61 -27.05 9.40 7.97
N THR A 62 -26.87 9.39 6.65
CA THR A 62 -25.57 9.11 6.02
C THR A 62 -24.99 10.42 5.46
N PRO A 63 -23.91 10.97 6.04
CA PRO A 63 -23.27 12.17 5.52
C PRO A 63 -22.29 11.87 4.39
N TYR A 64 -21.87 12.91 3.68
CA TYR A 64 -20.84 12.88 2.62
C TYR A 64 -21.19 11.94 1.45
N VAL A 65 -22.45 12.01 0.99
CA VAL A 65 -22.93 11.21 -0.13
C VAL A 65 -22.95 12.12 -1.37
N PRO A 66 -22.01 11.97 -2.32
CA PRO A 66 -21.96 12.82 -3.49
C PRO A 66 -23.07 12.47 -4.47
N THR A 67 -23.70 13.51 -5.01
CA THR A 67 -24.56 13.42 -6.19
C THR A 67 -23.71 13.36 -7.45
N ILE A 68 -24.14 12.57 -8.44
CA ILE A 68 -23.48 12.43 -9.74
C ILE A 68 -24.55 12.54 -10.83
N ASN A 69 -24.21 13.10 -12.00
CA ASN A 69 -25.11 13.18 -13.15
C ASN A 69 -26.46 13.87 -12.82
N ASP A 70 -26.48 14.91 -11.99
CA ASP A 70 -27.73 15.59 -11.61
C ASP A 70 -28.20 16.51 -12.74
N ASP A 71 -29.40 16.27 -13.27
CA ASP A 71 -30.06 17.10 -14.31
C ASP A 71 -30.82 18.32 -13.74
N GLY A 72 -30.86 18.47 -12.43
CA GLY A 72 -31.56 19.52 -11.69
C GLY A 72 -33.09 19.38 -11.63
N ALA A 73 -33.66 18.33 -12.23
CA ALA A 73 -35.11 18.19 -12.39
C ALA A 73 -35.64 16.83 -11.92
N SER A 74 -34.88 15.76 -12.10
CA SER A 74 -35.28 14.40 -11.76
C SER A 74 -35.55 14.24 -10.28
N GLU A 75 -36.62 13.48 -9.97
CA GLU A 75 -36.99 13.12 -8.61
C GLU A 75 -35.97 12.15 -8.00
N TRP A 76 -35.51 11.18 -8.80
CA TRP A 76 -34.51 10.20 -8.42
C TRP A 76 -33.14 10.64 -8.92
N LEU A 77 -32.16 10.64 -8.01
CA LEU A 77 -30.81 11.11 -8.27
C LEU A 77 -29.80 10.00 -8.07
N ASN A 78 -28.83 9.93 -8.99
CA ASN A 78 -27.68 9.06 -8.84
C ASN A 78 -26.75 9.62 -7.75
N MET A 79 -26.25 8.72 -6.91
CA MET A 79 -25.32 9.06 -5.83
C MET A 79 -24.36 7.92 -5.52
N LEU A 80 -23.24 8.23 -4.85
CA LEU A 80 -22.33 7.21 -4.32
C LEU A 80 -22.50 7.02 -2.83
N LEU A 81 -23.10 5.89 -2.47
CA LEU A 81 -23.29 5.51 -1.09
C LEU A 81 -22.10 4.67 -0.59
N PRO A 82 -21.42 5.08 0.51
CA PRO A 82 -20.31 4.30 1.07
C PRO A 82 -20.72 2.86 1.37
N GLY A 83 -19.91 1.90 0.91
CA GLY A 83 -20.17 0.47 1.07
C GLY A 83 -21.14 -0.16 0.05
N TYR A 84 -21.87 0.65 -0.73
CA TYR A 84 -22.83 0.16 -1.71
C TYR A 84 -22.50 0.57 -3.16
N GLY A 85 -21.76 1.69 -3.34
CA GLY A 85 -21.42 2.22 -4.66
C GLY A 85 -22.52 3.11 -5.22
N ARG A 86 -22.77 3.04 -6.54
CA ARG A 86 -23.80 3.84 -7.20
C ARG A 86 -25.21 3.37 -6.82
N CYS A 87 -26.01 4.29 -6.32
CA CYS A 87 -27.40 4.10 -5.94
C CYS A 87 -28.27 5.23 -6.48
N GLN A 88 -29.59 5.05 -6.43
CA GLN A 88 -30.55 6.14 -6.62
C GLN A 88 -31.36 6.41 -5.35
N VAL A 89 -31.59 7.69 -5.07
CA VAL A 89 -32.44 8.14 -3.95
C VAL A 89 -33.32 9.30 -4.39
N GLN A 90 -34.37 9.59 -3.63
CA GLN A 90 -35.20 10.75 -3.90
C GLN A 90 -34.50 12.05 -3.51
N ARG A 91 -34.63 13.08 -4.35
CA ARG A 91 -34.09 14.42 -4.10
C ARG A 91 -34.60 15.04 -2.80
N SER A 92 -35.85 14.74 -2.41
CA SER A 92 -36.46 15.21 -1.17
C SER A 92 -35.81 14.64 0.10
N ASP A 93 -35.11 13.51 -0.02
CA ASP A 93 -34.43 12.83 1.08
C ASP A 93 -32.97 13.29 1.25
N LEU A 94 -32.58 14.35 0.53
CA LEU A 94 -31.23 14.91 0.55
C LEU A 94 -31.21 16.30 1.17
N THR A 95 -30.28 16.48 2.11
CA THR A 95 -29.92 17.80 2.63
C THR A 95 -28.51 18.16 2.16
N TYR A 96 -28.42 19.13 1.24
CA TYR A 96 -27.14 19.56 0.68
C TYR A 96 -26.31 20.34 1.68
N THR A 97 -25.02 19.99 1.76
CA THR A 97 -24.07 20.73 2.61
C THR A 97 -23.49 21.91 1.83
N ARG A 98 -23.59 23.12 2.40
CA ARG A 98 -23.32 24.40 1.71
C ARG A 98 -21.83 24.68 1.42
N HIS A 99 -20.94 23.74 1.68
CA HIS A 99 -19.53 23.90 1.48
C HIS A 99 -18.98 22.69 0.72
N ARG A 100 -18.81 22.84 -0.60
CA ARG A 100 -17.64 22.26 -1.26
C ARG A 100 -16.44 22.92 -0.58
N SER A 101 -15.94 22.34 0.52
CA SER A 101 -14.49 22.33 0.66
C SER A 101 -14.02 21.72 -0.64
N GLN A 102 -13.39 22.54 -1.51
CA GLN A 102 -12.71 22.08 -2.72
C GLN A 102 -12.18 20.70 -2.39
N ARG A 103 -12.70 19.65 -3.06
CA ARG A 103 -12.18 18.31 -2.93
C ARG A 103 -10.72 18.41 -3.39
N ARG A 104 -9.82 18.81 -2.49
CA ARG A 104 -8.47 18.31 -2.50
C ARG A 104 -8.72 16.82 -2.39
N ALA A 105 -8.64 16.12 -3.51
CA ALA A 105 -8.58 14.68 -3.53
C ALA A 105 -7.66 14.34 -2.36
N ASN A 106 -8.20 13.75 -1.29
CA ASN A 106 -7.37 13.39 -0.16
C ASN A 106 -6.41 12.36 -0.75
N PRO A 107 -5.12 12.72 -0.89
CA PRO A 107 -4.18 11.87 -1.59
C PRO A 107 -4.16 10.53 -0.86
N ILE A 108 -4.15 9.43 -1.60
CA ILE A 108 -4.02 8.10 -0.99
C ILE A 108 -2.63 8.07 -0.36
N ASP A 109 -2.57 8.18 0.97
CA ASP A 109 -1.33 8.20 1.72
C ASP A 109 -0.79 6.79 1.96
N SER A 110 -1.68 5.81 2.06
CA SER A 110 -1.38 4.40 2.26
C SER A 110 -2.07 3.52 1.23
N LEU A 111 -1.31 2.63 0.59
CA LEU A 111 -1.80 1.70 -0.42
C LEU A 111 -1.28 0.29 -0.16
N GLU A 112 -2.16 -0.71 -0.21
CA GLU A 112 -1.79 -2.13 -0.24
C GLU A 112 -2.20 -2.72 -1.60
N ILE A 113 -1.22 -3.27 -2.31
CA ILE A 113 -1.42 -3.96 -3.58
C ILE A 113 -1.01 -5.42 -3.40
N GLU A 114 -1.98 -6.29 -3.59
CA GLU A 114 -1.78 -7.74 -3.63
C GLU A 114 -2.24 -8.28 -4.98
N PHE A 115 -1.39 -9.09 -5.60
CA PHE A 115 -1.74 -9.78 -6.83
C PHE A 115 -1.95 -11.27 -6.54
N ASP A 116 -2.90 -11.88 -7.25
CA ASP A 116 -3.18 -13.31 -7.13
C ASP A 116 -1.98 -14.15 -7.59
N ARG A 117 -1.43 -14.95 -6.68
CA ARG A 117 -0.24 -15.80 -6.89
C ARG A 117 -0.52 -17.02 -7.78
N ILE A 118 -1.79 -17.37 -7.96
CA ILE A 118 -2.21 -18.60 -8.65
C ILE A 118 -2.50 -18.31 -10.12
N ASN A 119 -3.22 -17.22 -10.41
CA ASN A 119 -3.55 -16.83 -11.77
C ASN A 119 -2.57 -15.79 -12.31
N SER A 120 -1.55 -16.24 -13.06
CA SER A 120 -0.71 -15.34 -13.86
C SER A 120 -1.47 -14.89 -15.11
N GLY A 121 -2.53 -14.09 -14.92
CA GLY A 121 -3.12 -13.32 -16.00
C GLY A 121 -2.12 -12.31 -16.56
N ASP A 122 -2.50 -11.59 -17.61
CA ASP A 122 -1.65 -10.53 -18.16
C ASP A 122 -1.37 -9.44 -17.08
N THR A 123 -0.08 -9.15 -16.89
CA THR A 123 0.44 -8.17 -15.92
C THR A 123 1.16 -7.01 -16.61
N SER A 124 1.05 -6.92 -17.95
CA SER A 124 1.68 -5.88 -18.76
C SER A 124 1.34 -4.45 -18.31
N GLY A 125 0.14 -4.22 -17.76
CA GLY A 125 -0.27 -2.91 -17.25
C GLY A 125 0.27 -2.54 -15.86
N GLN A 126 0.90 -3.47 -15.12
CA GLN A 126 1.34 -3.20 -13.75
C GLN A 126 2.26 -1.97 -13.60
N PRO A 127 3.29 -1.76 -14.44
CA PRO A 127 4.14 -0.58 -14.34
C PRO A 127 3.34 0.72 -14.45
N MET A 128 2.40 0.79 -15.41
CA MET A 128 1.55 1.97 -15.62
C MET A 128 0.58 2.22 -14.46
N LEU A 129 0.09 1.16 -13.82
CA LEU A 129 -0.75 1.31 -12.63
C LEU A 129 0.03 1.98 -11.50
N LEU A 130 1.27 1.54 -11.26
CA LEU A 130 2.14 2.09 -10.21
C LEU A 130 2.46 3.57 -10.48
N GLU A 131 2.63 3.96 -11.74
CA GLU A 131 2.83 5.36 -12.15
C GLU A 131 1.61 6.24 -11.82
N SER A 132 0.41 5.73 -12.06
CA SER A 132 -0.83 6.51 -11.97
C SER A 132 -1.21 6.93 -10.54
N ILE A 133 -0.71 6.21 -9.54
CA ILE A 133 -1.09 6.36 -8.13
C ILE A 133 0.08 6.76 -7.22
N GLY A 134 1.30 6.77 -7.74
CA GLY A 134 2.52 6.78 -6.93
C GLY A 134 2.87 8.11 -6.28
N GLU A 135 2.50 9.25 -6.88
CA GLU A 135 2.91 10.58 -6.39
C GLU A 135 2.40 10.87 -4.97
N SER A 136 1.23 10.34 -4.63
CA SER A 136 0.52 10.70 -3.41
C SER A 136 0.81 9.79 -2.21
N VAL A 137 1.36 8.61 -2.49
CA VAL A 137 1.51 7.50 -1.53
C VAL A 137 2.79 7.65 -0.71
N GLN A 138 2.64 7.58 0.60
CA GLN A 138 3.71 7.60 1.60
C GLN A 138 4.00 6.20 2.17
N VAL A 139 3.00 5.33 2.21
CA VAL A 139 3.11 3.97 2.73
C VAL A 139 2.63 2.99 1.67
N LEU A 140 3.51 2.11 1.21
CA LEU A 140 3.17 1.09 0.22
C LEU A 140 3.38 -0.30 0.80
N THR A 141 2.36 -1.14 0.73
CA THR A 141 2.50 -2.59 0.89
C THR A 141 2.38 -3.25 -0.47
N PHE A 142 3.41 -3.97 -0.89
CA PHE A 142 3.49 -4.58 -2.21
C PHE A 142 3.76 -6.09 -2.10
N ASN A 143 2.81 -6.89 -2.60
CA ASN A 143 2.89 -8.34 -2.63
C ASN A 143 2.93 -8.81 -4.11
N PRO A 144 4.12 -8.89 -4.72
CA PRO A 144 4.26 -9.29 -6.12
C PRO A 144 4.08 -10.80 -6.32
N THR A 145 3.57 -11.18 -7.50
CA THR A 145 3.28 -12.57 -7.84
C THR A 145 4.42 -13.28 -8.56
N LYS A 146 5.01 -12.64 -9.58
CA LYS A 146 6.12 -13.17 -10.38
C LYS A 146 7.00 -12.10 -11.02
N VAL A 147 6.47 -10.90 -11.27
CA VAL A 147 7.27 -9.77 -11.75
C VAL A 147 8.33 -9.48 -10.69
N VAL A 148 9.59 -9.41 -11.12
CA VAL A 148 10.70 -8.96 -10.27
C VAL A 148 10.32 -7.55 -9.81
N ALA A 149 9.74 -7.47 -8.61
CA ALA A 149 9.54 -6.22 -7.92
C ALA A 149 10.94 -5.75 -7.52
N ASP A 150 11.59 -5.09 -8.47
CA ASP A 150 12.78 -4.31 -8.21
C ASP A 150 12.35 -3.17 -7.30
N VAL A 151 13.01 -3.08 -6.15
CA VAL A 151 12.79 -2.00 -5.19
C VAL A 151 13.01 -0.67 -5.88
N ASN A 152 14.02 -0.55 -6.75
CA ASN A 152 14.35 0.71 -7.42
C ASN A 152 13.24 1.18 -8.35
N MET A 153 12.62 0.27 -9.11
CA MET A 153 11.46 0.59 -9.93
C MET A 153 10.33 1.18 -9.09
N ILE A 154 10.08 0.63 -7.89
CA ILE A 154 9.08 1.19 -6.96
C ILE A 154 9.50 2.58 -6.49
N LEU A 155 10.75 2.76 -6.04
CA LEU A 155 11.22 4.05 -5.54
C LEU A 155 11.18 5.16 -6.60
N GLU A 156 11.39 4.82 -7.87
CA GLU A 156 11.27 5.77 -8.99
C GLU A 156 9.82 6.25 -9.20
N ARG A 157 8.82 5.39 -8.98
CA ARG A 157 7.40 5.73 -9.19
C ARG A 157 6.71 6.31 -7.97
N TYR A 158 7.28 6.11 -6.79
CA TYR A 158 6.74 6.58 -5.51
C TYR A 158 7.70 7.58 -4.84
N PRO A 159 7.84 8.81 -5.36
CA PRO A 159 8.87 9.76 -4.92
C PRO A 159 8.69 10.21 -3.45
N ASN A 160 7.45 10.20 -2.94
CA ASN A 160 7.11 10.63 -1.58
C ASN A 160 7.05 9.46 -0.58
N LEU A 161 7.54 8.27 -0.96
CA LEU A 161 7.47 7.08 -0.13
C LEU A 161 8.30 7.25 1.15
N GLN A 162 7.65 7.00 2.29
CA GLN A 162 8.27 6.94 3.61
C GLN A 162 8.48 5.50 4.06
N THR A 163 7.56 4.60 3.74
CA THR A 163 7.64 3.19 4.15
C THR A 163 7.25 2.25 3.01
N LEU A 164 8.07 1.22 2.79
CA LEU A 164 7.78 0.13 1.85
C LEU A 164 7.74 -1.20 2.59
N PHE A 165 6.60 -1.88 2.53
CA PHE A 165 6.45 -3.27 2.95
C PHE A 165 6.45 -4.16 1.71
N LEU A 166 7.56 -4.88 1.48
CA LEU A 166 7.71 -5.77 0.33
C LEU A 166 7.52 -7.21 0.79
N LYS A 167 6.42 -7.85 0.37
CA LYS A 167 6.04 -9.22 0.76
C LYS A 167 6.28 -10.17 -0.40
N LYS A 168 7.51 -10.64 -0.61
CA LYS A 168 7.81 -11.71 -1.59
C LYS A 168 7.53 -13.09 -0.98
N ARG A 169 7.59 -14.13 -1.83
CA ARG A 169 7.29 -15.52 -1.44
C ARG A 169 8.13 -16.00 -0.25
N ASP A 170 9.45 -15.84 -0.37
CA ASP A 170 10.43 -16.37 0.58
C ASP A 170 11.10 -15.26 1.43
N VAL A 171 10.94 -13.99 1.06
CA VAL A 171 11.51 -12.84 1.80
C VAL A 171 10.47 -11.75 1.96
N THR A 172 10.26 -11.30 3.20
CA THR A 172 9.50 -10.09 3.52
C THR A 172 10.43 -9.04 4.09
N ALA A 173 10.37 -7.82 3.55
CA ALA A 173 11.23 -6.71 3.95
C ALA A 173 10.40 -5.47 4.26
N THR A 174 10.85 -4.69 5.24
CA THR A 174 10.32 -3.36 5.54
C THR A 174 11.42 -2.33 5.41
N PHE A 175 11.24 -1.36 4.51
CA PHE A 175 12.16 -0.26 4.31
C PHE A 175 11.59 1.03 4.87
N ASN A 176 12.46 1.87 5.41
CA ASN A 176 12.15 3.17 5.94
C ASN A 176 12.97 4.24 5.22
N PHE A 177 12.27 5.22 4.67
CA PHE A 177 12.81 6.34 3.90
C PHE A 177 12.44 7.70 4.51
N THR A 178 11.87 7.73 5.72
CA THR A 178 11.38 8.95 6.38
C THR A 178 12.47 10.01 6.51
N GLU A 179 13.73 9.62 6.71
CA GLU A 179 14.84 10.57 6.77
C GLU A 179 15.01 11.34 5.45
N TYR A 180 14.94 10.65 4.30
CA TYR A 180 15.02 11.27 2.98
C TYR A 180 13.85 12.24 2.73
N GLN A 181 12.64 11.86 3.16
CA GLN A 181 11.47 12.73 3.05
C GLN A 181 11.58 13.97 3.95
N THR A 182 12.14 13.82 5.15
CA THR A 182 12.33 14.94 6.09
C THR A 182 13.30 15.99 5.53
N VAL A 183 14.37 15.57 4.87
CA VAL A 183 15.35 16.48 4.24
C VAL A 183 15.01 16.83 2.78
N LYS A 184 13.88 16.35 2.26
CA LYS A 184 13.47 16.47 0.84
C LYS A 184 14.57 16.03 -0.14
N ALA A 185 15.27 14.95 0.21
CA ALA A 185 16.26 14.32 -0.66
C ALA A 185 15.61 13.28 -1.58
N THR A 186 16.27 13.01 -2.70
CA THR A 186 15.89 11.92 -3.61
C THR A 186 16.04 10.57 -2.93
N LEU A 187 15.10 9.65 -3.18
CA LEU A 187 15.19 8.28 -2.69
C LEU A 187 16.44 7.59 -3.26
N PRO A 188 17.17 6.80 -2.44
CA PRO A 188 18.41 6.17 -2.86
C PRO A 188 18.15 4.94 -3.73
N ALA A 189 19.14 4.56 -4.53
CA ALA A 189 19.17 3.23 -5.13
C ALA A 189 19.47 2.16 -4.06
N ILE A 190 18.70 1.08 -4.08
CA ILE A 190 18.77 -0.02 -3.12
C ILE A 190 19.14 -1.30 -3.87
N LYS A 191 20.26 -1.91 -3.47
CA LYS A 191 20.65 -3.25 -3.94
C LYS A 191 19.98 -4.31 -3.08
N PHE A 192 18.80 -4.79 -3.49
CA PHE A 192 18.04 -5.77 -2.71
C PHE A 192 17.94 -7.13 -3.42
N TYR A 193 18.75 -8.08 -2.96
CA TYR A 193 18.85 -9.43 -3.54
C TYR A 193 17.95 -10.44 -2.83
N SER A 194 16.63 -10.39 -3.08
CA SER A 194 15.69 -11.29 -2.38
C SER A 194 15.83 -12.78 -2.71
N GLU A 195 16.49 -13.12 -3.81
CA GLU A 195 16.67 -14.51 -4.26
C GLU A 195 18.00 -15.11 -3.80
N ASP A 196 18.95 -14.27 -3.39
CA ASP A 196 20.29 -14.64 -2.97
C ASP A 196 20.54 -14.10 -1.55
N ILE A 197 20.32 -14.97 -0.56
CA ILE A 197 20.45 -14.62 0.85
C ILE A 197 21.90 -14.28 1.21
N SER A 198 22.87 -14.93 0.56
CA SER A 198 24.30 -14.63 0.74
C SER A 198 24.63 -13.22 0.28
N ALA A 199 24.22 -12.86 -0.93
CA ALA A 199 24.41 -11.52 -1.46
C ALA A 199 23.69 -10.46 -0.61
N LEU A 200 22.47 -10.77 -0.15
CA LEU A 200 21.71 -9.90 0.74
C LEU A 200 22.43 -9.68 2.09
N ALA A 201 22.93 -10.75 2.71
CA ALA A 201 23.67 -10.68 3.96
C ALA A 201 24.95 -9.84 3.81
N ASN A 202 25.69 -10.05 2.73
CA ASN A 202 26.92 -9.32 2.44
C ASN A 202 26.68 -7.81 2.24
N GLU A 203 25.65 -7.41 1.51
CA GLU A 203 25.29 -5.98 1.37
C GLU A 203 24.87 -5.35 2.71
N LEU A 204 24.31 -6.15 3.62
CA LEU A 204 23.93 -5.70 4.97
C LEU A 204 25.12 -5.62 5.95
N CYS A 205 26.29 -6.17 5.61
CA CYS A 205 27.50 -6.02 6.42
C CYS A 205 28.13 -4.62 6.30
N ASP A 206 27.83 -3.89 5.22
CA ASP A 206 28.34 -2.52 5.03
C ASP A 206 27.51 -1.53 5.88
N PRO A 207 28.07 -0.94 6.96
CA PRO A 207 27.34 0.01 7.80
C PRO A 207 26.98 1.30 7.05
N ASP A 208 27.73 1.62 5.99
CA ASP A 208 27.49 2.80 5.19
C ASP A 208 26.57 2.56 3.99
N GLY A 209 26.27 1.30 3.71
CA GLY A 209 25.40 0.86 2.63
C GLY A 209 23.98 1.44 2.71
N THR A 210 23.42 1.79 1.55
CA THR A 210 22.04 2.32 1.47
C THR A 210 21.01 1.31 1.94
N LEU A 211 21.21 0.03 1.60
CA LEU A 211 20.37 -1.08 2.08
C LEU A 211 20.38 -1.13 3.61
N THR A 212 21.55 -1.12 4.25
CA THR A 212 21.71 -1.19 5.70
C THR A 212 21.00 -0.04 6.41
N LYS A 213 21.11 1.18 5.87
CA LYS A 213 20.46 2.37 6.45
C LYS A 213 18.94 2.33 6.31
N CYS A 214 18.42 1.86 5.17
CA CYS A 214 16.98 1.86 4.87
C CYS A 214 16.23 0.63 5.37
N LEU A 215 16.84 -0.56 5.38
CA LEU A 215 16.17 -1.81 5.76
C LEU A 215 15.97 -1.88 7.27
N GLN A 216 14.71 -1.89 7.69
CA GLN A 216 14.32 -1.89 9.11
C GLN A 216 14.02 -3.31 9.61
N ARG A 217 13.31 -4.10 8.81
CA ARG A 217 12.87 -5.45 9.18
C ARG A 217 13.07 -6.41 8.02
N LEU A 218 13.54 -7.61 8.34
CA LEU A 218 13.76 -8.68 7.39
C LEU A 218 13.21 -10.00 7.94
N GLU A 219 12.31 -10.63 7.19
CA GLU A 219 11.84 -11.99 7.44
C GLU A 219 12.23 -12.87 6.26
N ILE A 220 12.94 -13.95 6.53
CA ILE A 220 13.37 -14.95 5.56
C ILE A 220 12.64 -16.24 5.89
N ARG A 221 11.91 -16.77 4.90
CA ARG A 221 11.17 -18.02 4.96
C ARG A 221 11.77 -18.97 3.96
N HIS A 222 12.40 -20.03 4.46
CA HIS A 222 12.91 -21.09 3.60
C HIS A 222 12.07 -22.35 3.78
N ASP A 223 11.14 -22.55 2.85
CA ASP A 223 10.19 -23.68 2.85
C ASP A 223 10.67 -24.89 2.03
N ARG A 224 11.90 -24.84 1.50
CA ARG A 224 12.43 -25.98 0.74
C ARG A 224 12.93 -27.00 1.76
N ILE A 225 12.33 -28.20 1.72
CA ILE A 225 12.85 -29.43 2.33
C ILE A 225 14.18 -29.76 1.61
N LEU A 226 15.21 -28.96 1.87
CA LEU A 226 16.57 -29.29 1.48
C LEU A 226 17.12 -30.11 2.62
N SER A 227 17.22 -31.41 2.40
CA SER A 227 18.09 -32.29 3.18
C SER A 227 19.42 -31.57 3.43
N HIS A 228 19.77 -31.31 4.70
CA HIS A 228 21.06 -30.79 5.20
C HIS A 228 22.11 -30.52 4.11
N ASN A 229 21.95 -29.43 3.36
CA ASN A 229 22.88 -29.05 2.31
C ASN A 229 23.84 -28.02 2.89
N GLU A 230 25.13 -28.14 2.56
CA GLU A 230 26.20 -27.19 2.95
C GLU A 230 25.83 -25.72 2.65
N LEU A 231 25.02 -25.49 1.60
CA LEU A 231 24.48 -24.17 1.26
C LEU A 231 23.63 -23.54 2.37
N LEU A 232 22.82 -24.34 3.08
CA LEU A 232 22.01 -23.82 4.18
C LEU A 232 22.88 -23.36 5.35
N GLN A 233 23.93 -24.12 5.67
CA GLN A 233 24.90 -23.72 6.68
C GLN A 233 25.64 -22.45 6.27
N SER A 234 26.05 -22.34 5.01
CA SER A 234 26.66 -21.12 4.47
C SER A 234 25.76 -19.89 4.69
N TYR A 235 24.47 -19.99 4.32
CA TYR A 235 23.51 -18.89 4.50
C TYR A 235 23.35 -18.49 5.96
N LEU A 236 23.31 -19.47 6.88
CA LEU A 236 23.20 -19.20 8.31
C LEU A 236 24.46 -18.49 8.85
N MET A 237 25.64 -18.92 8.44
CA MET A 237 26.90 -18.31 8.86
C MET A 237 27.05 -16.88 8.34
N GLU A 238 26.63 -16.62 7.10
CA GLU A 238 26.63 -15.27 6.52
C GLU A 238 25.64 -14.35 7.22
N LEU A 239 24.43 -14.84 7.54
CA LEU A 239 23.47 -14.08 8.34
C LEU A 239 24.01 -13.78 9.75
N LEU A 240 24.74 -14.71 10.38
CA LEU A 240 25.39 -14.46 11.67
C LEU A 240 26.51 -13.42 11.55
N SER A 241 27.34 -13.50 10.51
CA SER A 241 28.40 -12.51 10.24
C SER A 241 27.83 -11.12 9.97
N MET A 242 26.68 -11.06 9.29
CA MET A 242 25.93 -9.83 9.11
C MET A 242 25.46 -9.26 10.44
N LEU A 243 24.91 -10.07 11.36
CA LEU A 243 24.48 -9.60 12.68
C LEU A 243 25.63 -9.10 13.58
N GLU A 244 26.86 -9.58 13.35
CA GLU A 244 28.05 -9.09 14.06
C GLU A 244 28.40 -7.64 13.72
N THR A 245 28.07 -7.21 12.51
CA THR A 245 28.49 -5.92 11.95
C THR A 245 27.33 -4.95 11.79
N ASN A 246 26.14 -5.45 11.47
CA ASN A 246 24.95 -4.65 11.22
C ASN A 246 24.33 -4.19 12.54
N GLN A 247 24.41 -2.88 12.77
CA GLN A 247 23.78 -2.22 13.92
C GLN A 247 22.56 -1.39 13.51
N HIS A 248 21.94 -1.63 12.35
CA HIS A 248 20.80 -0.86 11.85
C HIS A 248 19.51 -1.67 11.74
N LEU A 249 19.61 -2.99 11.50
CA LEU A 249 18.48 -3.89 11.37
C LEU A 249 17.78 -4.07 12.72
N GLU A 250 16.49 -3.71 12.78
CA GLU A 250 15.72 -3.76 14.04
C GLU A 250 15.11 -5.13 14.30
N TYR A 251 14.86 -5.88 13.24
CA TYR A 251 14.19 -7.16 13.32
C TYR A 251 14.67 -8.10 12.22
N LEU A 252 15.18 -9.26 12.65
CA LEU A 252 15.44 -10.40 11.79
C LEU A 252 14.59 -11.58 12.25
N ARG A 253 13.85 -12.19 11.33
CA ARG A 253 13.19 -13.47 11.54
C ARG A 253 13.62 -14.46 10.48
N VAL A 254 14.09 -15.61 10.92
CA VAL A 254 14.49 -16.71 10.05
C VAL A 254 13.57 -17.89 10.35
N LEU A 255 12.73 -18.25 9.38
CA LEU A 255 11.85 -19.42 9.43
C LEU A 255 12.44 -20.51 8.52
N MET A 256 12.97 -21.57 9.14
CA MET A 256 13.60 -22.71 8.46
C MET A 256 13.11 -24.03 9.05
N HIS A 257 12.99 -25.06 8.19
CA HIS A 257 12.50 -26.38 8.60
C HIS A 257 13.65 -27.30 9.07
N LEU A 258 13.48 -27.96 10.22
CA LEU A 258 14.25 -29.09 10.80
C LEU A 258 15.76 -28.97 11.07
N CYS A 259 16.53 -28.06 10.46
CA CYS A 259 18.00 -28.02 10.59
C CYS A 259 18.53 -26.80 11.38
N PHE A 260 17.66 -25.99 11.97
CA PHE A 260 18.03 -24.71 12.60
C PHE A 260 18.49 -24.84 14.07
N GLY A 261 18.24 -25.99 14.70
CA GLY A 261 18.42 -26.17 16.15
C GLY A 261 19.80 -25.79 16.67
N GLU A 262 20.86 -26.18 15.95
CA GLU A 262 22.26 -25.97 16.36
C GLU A 262 22.70 -24.49 16.31
N HIS A 263 22.02 -23.66 15.52
CA HIS A 263 22.38 -22.24 15.34
C HIS A 263 21.51 -21.28 16.17
N ILE A 264 20.41 -21.75 16.78
CA ILE A 264 19.49 -20.91 17.57
C ILE A 264 20.23 -20.09 18.62
N ASP A 265 21.13 -20.73 19.36
CA ASP A 265 21.85 -20.07 20.45
C ASP A 265 22.83 -19.02 19.92
N ALA A 266 23.38 -19.20 18.73
CA ALA A 266 24.22 -18.19 18.08
C ALA A 266 23.40 -16.95 17.70
N PHE A 267 22.22 -17.12 17.08
CA PHE A 267 21.33 -16.00 16.74
C PHE A 267 20.79 -15.29 17.98
N ARG A 268 20.47 -16.02 19.06
CA ARG A 268 19.95 -15.44 20.31
C ARG A 268 20.91 -14.46 20.96
N LYS A 269 22.23 -14.56 20.73
CA LYS A 269 23.21 -13.60 21.26
C LYS A 269 22.97 -12.16 20.78
N TYR A 270 22.42 -12.01 19.58
CA TYR A 270 22.12 -10.72 18.96
C TYR A 270 20.71 -10.21 19.28
N HIS A 271 19.88 -11.04 19.94
CA HIS A 271 18.53 -10.64 20.30
C HIS A 271 18.55 -9.51 21.34
N HIS A 272 17.79 -8.44 21.07
CA HIS A 272 17.71 -7.25 21.92
C HIS A 272 19.05 -6.52 22.15
N GLN A 273 20.06 -6.73 21.30
CA GLN A 273 21.26 -5.92 21.33
C GLN A 273 20.93 -4.46 20.92
N PRO A 274 21.63 -3.46 21.50
CA PRO A 274 21.49 -2.08 21.07
C PRO A 274 21.86 -1.90 19.59
N ILE A 275 21.15 -1.01 18.91
CA ILE A 275 21.36 -0.65 17.50
C ILE A 275 21.66 0.84 17.38
N SER A 276 22.33 1.25 16.30
CA SER A 276 22.70 2.64 15.97
C SER A 276 21.51 3.52 15.59
N ARG A 277 20.27 3.01 15.65
CA ARG A 277 19.05 3.82 15.52
C ARG A 277 18.66 4.40 16.88
N SER A 278 19.33 5.46 17.31
CA SER A 278 18.85 6.24 18.46
C SER A 278 17.59 7.00 18.06
N VAL A 279 16.46 6.77 18.75
CA VAL A 279 15.32 7.68 18.66
C VAL A 279 15.80 9.06 19.07
N LYS A 280 15.81 10.02 18.14
CA LYS A 280 16.00 11.44 18.48
C LYS A 280 14.76 11.90 19.25
N LEU A 281 14.67 11.53 20.52
CA LEU A 281 13.63 12.01 21.41
C LEU A 281 13.76 13.54 21.49
N PRO A 282 12.67 14.29 21.23
CA PRO A 282 12.64 15.73 21.46
C PRO A 282 13.17 16.03 22.86
N THR A 283 13.97 17.08 23.02
CA THR A 283 14.61 17.42 24.29
C THR A 283 13.62 17.49 25.46
N VAL A 284 12.37 17.89 25.19
CA VAL A 284 11.25 17.93 26.14
C VAL A 284 10.96 16.54 26.75
N CYS A 285 11.05 15.46 25.97
CA CYS A 285 10.86 14.09 26.47
C CYS A 285 12.03 13.60 27.33
N LYS A 286 13.22 14.21 27.19
CA LYS A 286 14.39 13.87 28.00
C LYS A 286 14.35 14.50 29.40
N VAL A 287 13.60 15.58 29.59
CA VAL A 287 13.50 16.28 30.88
C VAL A 287 12.63 15.51 31.90
N ALA A 288 11.76 14.60 31.43
CA ALA A 288 10.88 13.81 32.30
C ALA A 288 11.56 12.62 33.02
N PHE A 289 12.83 12.35 32.72
CA PHE A 289 13.63 11.28 33.32
C PHE A 289 14.74 11.80 34.26
N PHE A 290 14.68 13.08 34.64
CA PHE A 290 15.51 13.69 35.68
C PHE A 290 14.68 14.01 36.92
#